data_AF-A0A1F9SF63-F1
#
_entry.id   AF-A0A1F9SF63-F1
#
_cell.length_a   1.000
_cell.length_b   1.000
_cell.length_c   1.000
_cell.angle_alpha   90.00
_cell.angle_beta   90.00
_cell.angle_gamma   90.00
#
_symmetry.space_group_name_H-M   'P 1'
#
loop_
_entity.id
_entity.type
_entity.pdbx_description
1 polymer ?
#
loop_
_entity_poly.entity_id
_entity_poly.type
_entity_poly.pdbx_seq_one_letter_code
_entity_poly.pdbx_strand_id
1 'polypeptide(L)'
;MPLCAFAGEFKDKGEVIAVDFPSGWDSGKTDDPTVTLKLEKGKSFFEFSKQDSELGDYYLKARVKEQVDSLRSKGTSLSGDVSQVSLHGVSTAYYTSYESMGAPVYIAFFTYNSASYAVSARGLSDGEFRGVMASLRKPGEKIELPKPKKIKVVRRKKEQPDPDDEFITQVFKDGSLNVSTAAVEGSTESVMDAFALSTAAAVSVDESTETPAAQAAGEAAQNFLAGLSKKRDDSGLPPYVPRSPLPIAVWAVVIGLWVAGSFAARSAAAAYKNPKLPPPPAEVPPDFFFPFLASTVTTMRDVTYNVVTRQRQLLLAGYSYEHEIYLAGSVYGCLFLHVGWSLLAFVGHGDAVVNVMLRLPLGRFFASLPEFFFLVPFVFGLAAYFSKKSSLQLFDAQSTLVMEVKPEIVYGLIRDGEGKEVARLVRKGGLMDRSWEFVDTDNMVVFTIRDDFPKGYLLRKLFGNLGGALRTHYGIYAQERRAGFVFLDPSSASRFQVHMDFAFARLGHPAQILAALLFIISKEKDPVYPSPF
;
A
#
# COMPACT_ATOMS: atom_id res chain seq x y z
N MET A 1 25.85 44.26 -19.90
CA MET A 1 24.61 44.96 -19.53
C MET A 1 24.95 46.42 -19.23
N PRO A 2 24.19 47.41 -19.72
CA PRO A 2 24.39 48.80 -19.35
C PRO A 2 23.96 49.02 -17.88
N LEU A 3 24.73 49.81 -17.14
CA LEU A 3 24.50 50.16 -15.74
C LEU A 3 23.33 51.14 -15.64
N CYS A 4 22.14 50.67 -15.28
CA CYS A 4 21.07 51.57 -14.83
C CYS A 4 21.43 52.09 -13.43
N ALA A 5 21.39 53.42 -13.25
CA ALA A 5 21.61 54.05 -11.96
C ALA A 5 20.42 53.72 -11.02
N PHE A 6 20.65 52.87 -10.02
CA PHE A 6 19.69 52.58 -8.95
C PHE A 6 19.62 53.76 -7.99
N ALA A 7 18.41 54.16 -7.58
CA ALA A 7 18.16 55.43 -6.91
C ALA A 7 17.74 55.32 -5.44
N GLY A 8 17.47 54.11 -4.94
CA GLY A 8 17.15 53.90 -3.53
C GLY A 8 16.90 52.43 -3.17
N GLU A 9 17.27 52.09 -1.94
CA GLU A 9 16.95 50.81 -1.28
C GLU A 9 15.56 50.93 -0.64
N PHE A 10 14.65 50.02 -1.00
CA PHE A 10 13.33 49.92 -0.39
C PHE A 10 13.27 48.68 0.51
N LYS A 11 12.72 48.86 1.71
CA LYS A 11 12.58 47.79 2.72
C LYS A 11 11.12 47.40 2.86
N ASP A 12 10.87 46.12 3.08
CA ASP A 12 9.54 45.62 3.38
C ASP A 12 9.09 45.96 4.81
N LYS A 13 7.78 45.86 5.09
CA LYS A 13 7.17 46.14 6.41
C LYS A 13 7.79 45.34 7.56
N GLY A 14 8.40 44.19 7.28
CA GLY A 14 9.06 43.33 8.27
C GLY A 14 10.58 43.51 8.38
N GLU A 15 11.18 44.41 7.58
CA GLU A 15 12.64 44.55 7.42
C GLU A 15 13.37 43.22 7.16
N VAL A 16 12.71 42.28 6.48
CA VAL A 16 13.27 40.97 6.09
C VAL A 16 13.97 41.07 4.73
N ILE A 17 13.46 41.91 3.83
CA ILE A 17 13.93 42.05 2.47
C ILE A 17 14.18 43.52 2.13
N ALA A 18 15.33 43.76 1.50
CA ALA A 18 15.66 45.02 0.84
C ALA A 18 15.87 44.81 -0.66
N VAL A 19 15.36 45.75 -1.47
CA VAL A 19 15.43 45.68 -2.94
C VAL A 19 15.79 47.06 -3.51
N ASP A 20 16.66 47.09 -4.51
CA ASP A 20 16.99 48.34 -5.22
C ASP A 20 16.09 48.54 -6.43
N PHE A 21 15.56 49.76 -6.57
CA PHE A 21 14.76 50.17 -7.72
C PHE A 21 15.41 51.33 -8.50
N PRO A 22 15.12 51.44 -9.81
CA PRO A 22 15.50 52.61 -10.59
C PRO A 22 14.81 53.89 -10.07
N SER A 23 15.29 55.07 -10.47
CA SER A 23 14.72 56.35 -10.01
C SER A 23 13.24 56.55 -10.35
N GLY A 24 12.54 57.24 -9.44
CA GLY A 24 11.15 57.66 -9.60
C GLY A 24 10.10 56.62 -9.19
N TRP A 25 10.47 55.62 -8.39
CA TRP A 25 9.54 54.73 -7.70
C TRP A 25 9.32 55.22 -6.27
N ASP A 26 8.07 55.21 -5.81
CA ASP A 26 7.69 55.61 -4.46
C ASP A 26 6.93 54.48 -3.76
N SER A 27 6.91 54.49 -2.42
CA SER A 27 6.14 53.51 -1.65
C SER A 27 4.63 53.74 -1.77
N GLY A 28 3.93 52.72 -2.26
CA GLY A 28 2.48 52.71 -2.41
C GLY A 28 1.78 52.22 -1.13
N LYS A 29 0.54 52.68 -0.91
CA LYS A 29 -0.32 52.13 0.14
C LYS A 29 -1.07 50.90 -0.39
N THR A 30 -1.31 49.95 0.50
CA THR A 30 -2.07 48.72 0.23
C THR A 30 -2.91 48.37 1.45
N ASP A 31 -4.15 47.94 1.21
CA ASP A 31 -5.09 47.50 2.23
C ASP A 31 -4.97 45.98 2.50
N ASP A 32 -4.20 45.26 1.68
CA ASP A 32 -3.97 43.82 1.84
C ASP A 32 -2.90 43.55 2.91
N PRO A 33 -3.22 42.79 3.99
CA PRO A 33 -2.28 42.47 5.05
C PRO A 33 -1.14 41.55 4.61
N THR A 34 -1.31 40.79 3.53
CA THR A 34 -0.30 39.86 3.00
C THR A 34 0.81 40.60 2.23
N VAL A 35 0.56 41.84 1.82
CA VAL A 35 1.50 42.65 1.04
C VAL A 35 2.50 43.34 1.95
N THR A 36 3.75 42.89 1.83
CA THR A 36 4.88 43.36 2.65
C THR A 36 5.59 44.57 2.05
N LEU A 37 5.57 44.71 0.73
CA LEU A 37 6.13 45.88 0.03
C LEU A 37 5.32 46.16 -1.23
N LYS A 38 4.93 47.43 -1.43
CA LYS A 38 4.29 47.89 -2.66
C LYS A 38 4.95 49.19 -3.11
N LEU A 39 5.39 49.22 -4.36
CA LEU A 39 6.03 50.37 -4.98
C LEU A 39 5.25 50.78 -6.23
N GLU A 40 5.14 52.08 -6.48
CA GLU A 40 4.35 52.63 -7.58
C GLU A 40 5.14 53.71 -8.33
N LYS A 41 4.95 53.76 -9.66
CA LYS A 41 5.48 54.79 -10.55
C LYS A 41 4.43 55.10 -11.62
N GLY A 42 3.56 56.08 -11.35
CA GLY A 42 2.43 56.41 -12.22
C GLY A 42 1.42 55.25 -12.31
N LYS A 43 1.33 54.59 -13.48
CA LYS A 43 0.47 53.40 -13.69
C LYS A 43 1.20 52.06 -13.50
N SER A 44 2.53 52.11 -13.30
CA SER A 44 3.37 50.94 -13.03
C SER A 44 3.38 50.63 -11.54
N PHE A 45 3.43 49.34 -11.20
CA PHE A 45 3.50 48.90 -9.80
C PHE A 45 4.42 47.69 -9.66
N PHE A 46 4.92 47.48 -8.45
CA PHE A 46 5.68 46.31 -8.05
C PHE A 46 5.30 45.93 -6.62
N GLU A 47 4.89 44.70 -6.43
CA GLU A 47 4.27 44.24 -5.18
C GLU A 47 4.89 42.93 -4.73
N PHE A 48 5.26 42.85 -3.45
CA PHE A 48 5.65 41.64 -2.75
C PHE A 48 4.55 41.25 -1.78
N SER A 49 4.01 40.05 -1.93
CA SER A 49 3.08 39.42 -1.00
C SER A 49 3.71 38.19 -0.35
N LYS A 50 3.65 38.11 0.97
CA LYS A 50 4.13 36.95 1.72
C LYS A 50 3.09 35.83 1.63
N GLN A 51 3.55 34.62 1.37
CA GLN A 51 2.71 33.42 1.33
C GLN A 51 2.63 32.78 2.71
N ASP A 52 1.50 32.12 3.01
CA ASP A 52 1.25 31.46 4.30
C ASP A 52 2.14 30.22 4.53
N SER A 53 2.74 29.66 3.49
CA SER A 53 3.54 28.44 3.55
C SER A 53 4.89 28.62 2.84
N GLU A 54 5.93 28.03 3.41
CA GLU A 54 7.23 27.91 2.76
C GLU A 54 7.16 26.88 1.61
N LEU A 55 7.54 27.30 0.42
CA LEU A 55 7.50 26.53 -0.81
C LEU A 55 8.93 26.23 -1.26
N GLY A 56 9.25 24.95 -1.44
CA GLY A 56 10.51 24.55 -2.08
C GLY A 56 10.52 24.82 -3.60
N ASP A 57 11.69 24.74 -4.23
CA ASP A 57 11.90 25.08 -5.66
C ASP A 57 10.90 24.41 -6.62
N TYR A 58 10.60 23.13 -6.40
CA TYR A 58 9.60 22.40 -7.18
C TYR A 58 8.21 23.05 -7.09
N TYR A 59 7.80 23.46 -5.90
CA TYR A 59 6.50 24.07 -5.63
C TYR A 59 6.43 25.49 -6.17
N LEU A 60 7.52 26.26 -6.12
CA LEU A 60 7.61 27.59 -6.73
C LEU A 60 7.37 27.51 -8.25
N LYS A 61 8.04 26.57 -8.93
CA LYS A 61 7.85 26.32 -10.37
C LYS A 61 6.42 25.86 -10.69
N ALA A 62 5.84 24.99 -9.85
CA ALA A 62 4.46 24.53 -10.00
C ALA A 62 3.43 25.67 -9.83
N ARG A 63 3.63 26.58 -8.88
CA ARG A 63 2.77 27.77 -8.69
C ARG A 63 2.79 28.70 -9.89
N VAL A 64 3.97 28.95 -10.48
CA VAL A 64 4.04 29.72 -11.74
C VAL A 64 3.25 29.00 -12.83
N LYS A 65 3.39 27.67 -12.95
CA LYS A 65 2.66 26.89 -13.96
C LYS A 65 1.14 26.94 -13.77
N GLU A 66 0.66 26.82 -12.53
CA GLU A 66 -0.75 26.96 -12.17
C GLU A 66 -1.31 28.33 -12.59
N GLN A 67 -0.55 29.40 -12.35
CA GLN A 67 -0.93 30.75 -12.77
C GLN A 67 -0.92 30.90 -14.29
N VAL A 68 0.06 30.31 -14.99
CA VAL A 68 0.11 30.27 -16.45
C VAL A 68 -1.12 29.56 -17.02
N ASP A 69 -1.48 28.39 -16.48
CA ASP A 69 -2.64 27.62 -16.94
C ASP A 69 -3.96 28.37 -16.67
N SER A 70 -4.08 29.02 -15.50
CA SER A 70 -5.20 29.91 -15.17
C SER A 70 -5.33 31.08 -16.14
N LEU A 71 -4.22 31.77 -16.48
CA LEU A 71 -4.22 32.87 -17.44
C LEU A 71 -4.54 32.41 -18.87
N ARG A 72 -4.06 31.24 -19.28
CA ARG A 72 -4.42 30.64 -20.59
C ARG A 72 -5.91 30.33 -20.67
N SER A 73 -6.50 29.77 -19.61
CA SER A 73 -7.94 29.50 -19.57
C SER A 73 -8.80 30.77 -19.66
N LYS A 74 -8.26 31.92 -19.22
CA LYS A 74 -8.89 33.24 -19.31
C LYS A 74 -8.65 33.95 -20.65
N GLY A 75 -7.96 33.31 -21.59
CA GLY A 75 -7.73 33.82 -22.95
C GLY A 75 -6.55 34.79 -23.09
N THR A 76 -5.68 34.89 -22.09
CA THR A 76 -4.52 35.80 -22.12
C THR A 76 -3.37 35.22 -22.95
N SER A 77 -2.78 36.01 -23.84
CA SER A 77 -1.57 35.65 -24.59
C SER A 77 -0.32 35.76 -23.70
N LEU A 78 0.37 34.64 -23.47
CA LEU A 78 1.61 34.58 -22.69
C LEU A 78 2.82 34.48 -23.62
N SER A 79 3.94 35.10 -23.22
CA SER A 79 5.16 35.22 -24.02
C SER A 79 6.09 33.98 -24.00
N GLY A 80 5.77 32.95 -23.20
CA GLY A 80 6.55 31.70 -23.14
C GLY A 80 6.27 30.83 -21.91
N ASP A 81 7.14 29.84 -21.70
CA ASP A 81 7.18 28.96 -20.50
C ASP A 81 7.85 29.64 -19.29
N VAL A 82 7.82 28.95 -18.13
CA VAL A 82 8.40 29.41 -16.85
C VAL A 82 9.89 29.75 -17.01
N SER A 83 10.25 31.00 -16.74
CA SER A 83 11.62 31.52 -16.76
C SER A 83 12.21 31.58 -15.34
N GLN A 84 13.54 31.60 -15.22
CA GLN A 84 14.24 31.65 -13.93
C GLN A 84 15.23 32.82 -13.85
N VAL A 85 15.35 33.42 -12.65
CA VAL A 85 16.34 34.46 -12.31
C VAL A 85 17.01 34.08 -11.00
N SER A 86 18.34 34.07 -10.99
CA SER A 86 19.12 33.85 -9.77
C SER A 86 19.09 35.10 -8.89
N LEU A 87 18.75 34.93 -7.62
CA LEU A 87 18.76 35.97 -6.59
C LEU A 87 20.12 35.98 -5.86
N HIS A 88 20.43 37.08 -5.17
CA HIS A 88 21.61 37.16 -4.31
C HIS A 88 21.47 36.16 -3.14
N GLY A 89 22.53 35.39 -2.83
CA GLY A 89 22.54 34.47 -1.70
C GLY A 89 22.01 33.05 -1.96
N VAL A 90 22.11 32.54 -3.20
CA VAL A 90 21.88 31.12 -3.60
C VAL A 90 20.41 30.74 -3.88
N SER A 91 19.45 31.66 -3.80
CA SER A 91 18.03 31.38 -4.14
C SER A 91 17.70 31.66 -5.61
N THR A 92 16.67 30.98 -6.14
CA THR A 92 16.18 31.16 -7.52
C THR A 92 14.73 31.63 -7.50
N ALA A 93 14.42 32.66 -8.28
CA ALA A 93 13.05 33.09 -8.54
C ALA A 93 12.56 32.51 -9.86
N TYR A 94 11.36 31.92 -9.84
CA TYR A 94 10.67 31.45 -11.04
C TYR A 94 9.60 32.47 -11.43
N TYR A 95 9.54 32.86 -12.70
CA TYR A 95 8.62 33.91 -13.14
C TYR A 95 8.07 33.65 -14.55
N THR A 96 6.96 34.31 -14.86
CA THR A 96 6.36 34.38 -16.18
C THR A 96 5.97 35.82 -16.49
N SER A 97 5.79 36.13 -17.77
CA SER A 97 5.25 37.42 -18.20
C SER A 97 4.07 37.25 -19.15
N TYR A 98 3.13 38.17 -19.07
CA TYR A 98 1.98 38.25 -19.97
C TYR A 98 1.68 39.71 -20.29
N GLU A 99 0.99 39.93 -21.40
CA GLU A 99 0.55 41.28 -21.78
C GLU A 99 -0.85 41.54 -21.23
N SER A 100 -1.03 42.66 -20.54
CA SER A 100 -2.33 43.12 -20.05
C SER A 100 -2.49 44.61 -20.27
N MET A 101 -3.56 44.99 -20.97
CA MET A 101 -3.90 46.38 -21.26
C MET A 101 -2.72 47.16 -21.88
N GLY A 102 -2.00 46.54 -22.82
CA GLY A 102 -0.88 47.13 -23.56
C GLY A 102 0.42 47.31 -22.76
N ALA A 103 0.56 46.64 -21.61
CA ALA A 103 1.80 46.66 -20.82
C ALA A 103 2.18 45.24 -20.35
N PRO A 104 3.49 44.93 -20.27
CA PRO A 104 3.94 43.66 -19.71
C PRO A 104 3.68 43.62 -18.19
N VAL A 105 3.15 42.49 -17.75
CA VAL A 105 2.94 42.14 -16.35
C VAL A 105 3.75 40.88 -16.05
N TYR A 106 4.47 40.89 -14.94
CA TYR A 106 5.29 39.78 -14.45
C TYR A 106 4.70 39.21 -13.18
N ILE A 107 4.72 37.89 -13.08
CA ILE A 107 4.39 37.17 -11.86
C ILE A 107 5.59 36.29 -11.53
N ALA A 108 6.12 36.39 -10.31
CA ALA A 108 7.21 35.55 -9.84
C ALA A 108 6.96 34.97 -8.46
N PHE A 109 7.57 33.83 -8.19
CA PHE A 109 7.59 33.19 -6.88
C PHE A 109 9.02 32.84 -6.50
N PHE A 110 9.38 33.12 -5.26
CA PHE A 110 10.69 32.77 -4.71
C PHE A 110 10.60 32.51 -3.20
N THR A 111 11.60 31.85 -2.66
CA THR A 111 11.73 31.63 -1.22
C THR A 111 13.01 32.28 -0.73
N TYR A 112 12.90 33.09 0.32
CA TYR A 112 14.00 33.82 0.92
C TYR A 112 13.87 33.79 2.44
N ASN A 113 14.95 33.38 3.12
CA ASN A 113 15.01 33.30 4.59
C ASN A 113 13.83 32.53 5.22
N SER A 114 13.53 31.34 4.68
CA SER A 114 12.43 30.46 5.10
C SER A 114 11.01 31.04 5.01
N ALA A 115 10.82 32.05 4.15
CA ALA A 115 9.51 32.56 3.77
C ALA A 115 9.38 32.62 2.25
N SER A 116 8.21 32.23 1.74
CA SER A 116 7.91 32.34 0.30
C SER A 116 7.16 33.62 0.00
N TYR A 117 7.52 34.22 -1.13
CA TYR A 117 6.97 35.48 -1.59
C TYR A 117 6.45 35.32 -3.01
N ALA A 118 5.31 35.95 -3.28
CA ALA A 118 4.79 36.16 -4.62
C ALA A 118 4.99 37.62 -5.01
N VAL A 119 5.47 37.81 -6.23
CA VAL A 119 5.77 39.11 -6.81
C VAL A 119 4.82 39.36 -7.97
N SER A 120 4.19 40.53 -7.97
CA SER A 120 3.39 41.03 -9.08
C SER A 120 3.95 42.37 -9.52
N ALA A 121 4.32 42.50 -10.80
CA ALA A 121 4.92 43.72 -11.32
C ALA A 121 4.33 44.09 -12.67
N ARG A 122 4.10 45.38 -12.91
CA ARG A 122 3.56 45.90 -14.17
C ARG A 122 4.35 47.11 -14.65
N GLY A 123 4.57 47.19 -15.96
CA GLY A 123 5.14 48.38 -16.61
C GLY A 123 6.65 48.50 -16.41
N LEU A 124 7.34 47.36 -16.31
CA LEU A 124 8.80 47.22 -16.35
C LEU A 124 9.23 46.46 -17.60
N SER A 125 10.41 46.75 -18.13
CA SER A 125 11.03 45.88 -19.13
C SER A 125 11.59 44.61 -18.47
N ASP A 126 11.75 43.52 -19.23
CA ASP A 126 12.27 42.25 -18.70
C ASP A 126 13.66 42.43 -18.05
N GLY A 127 14.52 43.26 -18.65
CA GLY A 127 15.83 43.58 -18.08
C GLY A 127 15.76 44.31 -16.75
N GLU A 128 14.83 45.27 -16.59
CA GLU A 128 14.64 45.99 -15.33
C GLU A 128 14.04 45.09 -14.25
N PHE A 129 13.05 44.25 -14.61
CA PHE A 129 12.47 43.27 -13.71
C PHE A 129 13.53 42.31 -13.16
N ARG A 130 14.36 41.73 -14.05
CA ARG A 130 15.47 40.85 -13.64
C ARG A 130 16.50 41.57 -12.78
N GLY A 131 16.80 42.83 -13.09
CA GLY A 131 17.72 43.67 -12.31
C GLY A 131 17.22 43.93 -10.89
N VAL A 132 15.93 44.21 -10.73
CA VAL A 132 15.26 44.37 -9.44
C VAL A 132 15.26 43.04 -8.66
N MET A 133 14.89 41.92 -9.30
CA MET A 133 14.91 40.63 -8.62
C MET A 133 16.34 40.24 -8.18
N ALA A 134 17.35 40.51 -9.00
CA ALA A 134 18.74 40.22 -8.65
C ALA A 134 19.32 41.10 -7.52
N SER A 135 18.71 42.26 -7.22
CA SER A 135 19.14 43.17 -6.14
C SER A 135 18.58 42.80 -4.76
N LEU A 136 17.74 41.77 -4.69
CA LEU A 136 17.08 41.31 -3.47
C LEU A 136 18.08 40.78 -2.44
N ARG A 137 18.07 41.34 -1.22
CA ARG A 137 19.06 41.05 -0.16
C ARG A 137 18.51 41.31 1.24
N LYS A 138 19.31 41.01 2.27
CA LYS A 138 19.02 41.48 3.64
C LYS A 138 19.28 42.98 3.75
N PRO A 139 18.49 43.74 4.54
CA PRO A 139 18.76 45.16 4.74
C PRO A 139 20.20 45.43 5.21
N GLY A 140 20.91 46.33 4.54
CA GLY A 140 22.30 46.69 4.86
C GLY A 140 23.41 45.76 4.32
N GLU A 141 23.07 44.70 3.59
CA GLU A 141 24.06 43.84 2.91
C GLU A 141 24.61 44.54 1.65
N LYS A 142 25.93 44.60 1.46
CA LYS A 142 26.54 45.17 0.25
C LYS A 142 26.68 44.10 -0.82
N ILE A 143 26.09 44.33 -2.00
CA ILE A 143 26.21 43.41 -3.15
C ILE A 143 27.61 43.57 -3.77
N GLU A 144 28.51 42.62 -3.48
CA GLU A 144 29.79 42.51 -4.20
C GLU A 144 29.59 41.66 -5.46
N LEU A 145 29.46 42.31 -6.62
CA LEU A 145 29.38 41.61 -7.91
C LEU A 145 30.69 40.83 -8.17
N PRO A 146 30.67 39.49 -8.28
CA PRO A 146 31.89 38.73 -8.56
C PRO A 146 32.35 38.98 -9.99
N LYS A 147 33.61 39.42 -10.17
CA LYS A 147 34.25 39.52 -11.49
C LYS A 147 34.26 38.14 -12.17
N PRO A 148 33.97 38.05 -13.48
CA PRO A 148 33.83 36.77 -14.17
C PRO A 148 35.16 35.98 -14.15
N LYS A 149 35.17 34.83 -13.46
CA LYS A 149 36.29 33.87 -13.48
C LYS A 149 36.20 33.00 -14.74
N LYS A 150 37.28 32.98 -15.54
CA LYS A 150 37.46 32.05 -16.66
C LYS A 150 37.47 30.61 -16.15
N ILE A 151 36.53 29.80 -16.62
CA ILE A 151 36.40 28.38 -16.25
C ILE A 151 37.47 27.57 -17.01
N LYS A 152 38.32 26.85 -16.26
CA LYS A 152 39.28 25.87 -16.78
C LYS A 152 38.66 24.48 -16.58
N VAL A 153 38.38 23.77 -17.66
CA VAL A 153 37.78 22.43 -17.66
C VAL A 153 38.78 21.42 -17.07
N VAL A 154 38.40 20.74 -15.99
CA VAL A 154 39.10 19.56 -15.46
C VAL A 154 38.18 18.36 -15.59
N ARG A 155 38.59 17.39 -16.42
CA ARG A 155 37.97 16.06 -16.57
C ARG A 155 38.06 15.31 -15.24
N ARG A 156 36.91 14.84 -14.72
CA ARG A 156 36.85 13.91 -13.57
C ARG A 156 36.97 12.47 -14.04
N LYS A 157 37.82 11.72 -13.33
CA LYS A 157 38.10 10.29 -13.46
C LYS A 157 36.94 9.48 -12.83
N LYS A 158 36.60 8.36 -13.45
CA LYS A 158 35.50 7.45 -13.10
C LYS A 158 35.92 6.57 -11.90
N GLU A 159 35.16 6.62 -10.82
CA GLU A 159 35.22 5.65 -9.71
C GLU A 159 34.23 4.50 -9.97
N GLN A 160 34.63 3.31 -9.55
CA GLN A 160 33.99 2.02 -9.79
C GLN A 160 33.22 1.63 -8.51
N PRO A 161 31.96 1.14 -8.59
CA PRO A 161 31.20 0.74 -7.40
C PRO A 161 31.51 -0.68 -6.93
N ASP A 162 31.40 -0.88 -5.61
CA ASP A 162 31.49 -2.15 -4.88
C ASP A 162 30.39 -3.17 -5.28
N PRO A 163 30.64 -4.48 -5.12
CA PRO A 163 29.79 -5.55 -5.67
C PRO A 163 28.47 -5.84 -4.93
N ASP A 164 28.10 -5.10 -3.89
CA ASP A 164 26.85 -5.36 -3.13
C ASP A 164 25.64 -4.53 -3.60
N ASP A 165 25.80 -3.63 -4.57
CA ASP A 165 24.73 -2.78 -5.14
C ASP A 165 24.09 -3.34 -6.44
N GLU A 166 24.51 -4.52 -6.91
CA GLU A 166 24.05 -5.09 -8.19
C GLU A 166 22.64 -5.70 -8.15
N PHE A 167 22.05 -5.95 -6.96
CA PHE A 167 20.71 -6.54 -6.89
C PHE A 167 19.55 -5.53 -7.00
N ILE A 168 19.77 -4.25 -6.69
CA ILE A 168 18.72 -3.21 -6.74
C ILE A 168 18.64 -2.57 -8.14
N THR A 169 19.74 -2.55 -8.87
CA THR A 169 19.85 -1.85 -10.17
C THR A 169 19.31 -2.65 -11.36
N GLN A 170 19.06 -3.96 -11.24
CA GLN A 170 18.49 -4.77 -12.32
C GLN A 170 16.96 -4.61 -12.51
N VAL A 171 16.23 -3.98 -11.58
CA VAL A 171 14.77 -3.79 -11.71
C VAL A 171 14.39 -2.61 -12.62
N PHE A 172 15.34 -1.73 -12.98
CA PHE A 172 15.05 -0.48 -13.71
C PHE A 172 15.74 -0.35 -15.07
N LYS A 173 16.26 -1.43 -15.67
CA LYS A 173 16.89 -1.36 -17.00
C LYS A 173 16.26 -2.31 -18.02
N ASP A 174 15.42 -1.69 -18.85
CA ASP A 174 15.04 -1.97 -20.23
C ASP A 174 14.30 -3.25 -20.63
N GLY A 175 13.18 -3.01 -21.32
CA GLY A 175 12.66 -3.88 -22.34
C GLY A 175 13.49 -3.84 -23.64
N SER A 176 13.31 -4.90 -24.43
CA SER A 176 13.94 -5.23 -25.70
C SER A 176 15.34 -5.89 -25.60
N LEU A 177 15.37 -7.22 -25.55
CA LEU A 177 15.55 -8.06 -26.73
C LEU A 177 15.63 -9.55 -26.36
N ASN A 178 15.09 -10.36 -27.27
CA ASN A 178 15.27 -11.79 -27.48
C ASN A 178 14.86 -12.76 -26.36
N VAL A 179 13.61 -13.23 -26.53
CA VAL A 179 13.14 -14.55 -26.12
C VAL A 179 14.15 -15.61 -26.58
N SER A 180 14.92 -16.14 -25.62
CA SER A 180 15.67 -17.38 -25.79
C SER A 180 14.81 -18.51 -25.20
N THR A 181 14.27 -19.35 -26.06
CA THR A 181 13.48 -20.55 -25.72
C THR A 181 14.36 -21.69 -25.20
N ALA A 182 15.33 -21.39 -24.33
CA ALA A 182 16.28 -22.36 -23.78
C ALA A 182 16.20 -22.50 -22.25
N ALA A 183 15.23 -21.86 -21.59
CA ALA A 183 15.07 -21.89 -20.13
C ALA A 183 13.77 -22.57 -19.67
N VAL A 184 13.30 -23.57 -20.42
CA VAL A 184 12.15 -24.44 -20.03
C VAL A 184 12.62 -25.81 -19.53
N GLU A 185 13.92 -26.10 -19.50
CA GLU A 185 14.47 -27.36 -18.98
C GLU A 185 15.22 -27.23 -17.63
N GLY A 186 15.43 -26.01 -17.12
CA GLY A 186 16.30 -25.77 -15.95
C GLY A 186 15.62 -25.62 -14.58
N SER A 187 14.34 -25.94 -14.43
CA SER A 187 13.63 -25.76 -13.13
C SER A 187 12.72 -26.92 -12.71
N THR A 188 12.88 -28.07 -13.35
CA THR A 188 12.35 -29.36 -12.85
C THR A 188 13.42 -30.22 -12.17
N GLU A 189 14.71 -29.85 -12.24
CA GLU A 189 15.79 -30.66 -11.65
C GLU A 189 16.11 -30.30 -10.19
N SER A 190 15.92 -29.05 -9.73
CA SER A 190 16.28 -28.67 -8.35
C SER A 190 15.28 -29.10 -7.26
N VAL A 191 14.15 -29.70 -7.63
CA VAL A 191 13.21 -30.34 -6.68
C VAL A 191 13.33 -31.88 -6.73
N MET A 192 13.94 -32.44 -7.78
CA MET A 192 14.28 -33.86 -7.83
C MET A 192 15.66 -34.15 -7.20
N ASP A 193 16.60 -33.21 -7.20
CA ASP A 193 17.91 -33.40 -6.54
C ASP A 193 17.88 -33.32 -5.00
N ALA A 194 16.81 -32.77 -4.41
CA ALA A 194 16.57 -32.87 -2.97
C ALA A 194 16.03 -34.25 -2.53
N PHE A 195 15.66 -35.10 -3.51
CA PHE A 195 15.24 -36.49 -3.29
C PHE A 195 16.17 -37.53 -3.97
N ALA A 196 17.19 -37.10 -4.73
CA ALA A 196 18.15 -37.99 -5.41
C ALA A 196 19.45 -38.25 -4.62
N LEU A 197 19.67 -37.56 -3.49
CA LEU A 197 20.76 -37.87 -2.56
C LEU A 197 20.36 -38.99 -1.58
N SER A 198 19.92 -40.14 -2.10
CA SER A 198 19.92 -41.39 -1.35
C SER A 198 19.90 -42.62 -2.26
N THR A 199 20.65 -42.61 -3.36
CA THR A 199 20.74 -43.81 -4.22
C THR A 199 22.07 -43.93 -4.96
N ALA A 200 23.20 -43.82 -4.26
CA ALA A 200 24.48 -44.40 -4.70
C ALA A 200 25.53 -44.41 -3.58
N ALA A 201 25.22 -45.09 -2.49
CA ALA A 201 26.24 -45.81 -1.72
C ALA A 201 25.74 -47.25 -1.59
N ALA A 202 25.78 -47.97 -2.71
CA ALA A 202 25.69 -49.42 -2.73
C ALA A 202 26.98 -49.98 -2.10
N VAL A 203 27.06 -49.90 -0.77
CA VAL A 203 27.69 -50.93 0.02
C VAL A 203 26.54 -51.81 0.46
N SER A 204 26.60 -53.08 0.08
CA SER A 204 25.71 -54.15 0.50
C SER A 204 25.40 -54.05 2.01
N VAL A 205 24.20 -53.57 2.34
CA VAL A 205 23.63 -53.69 3.68
C VAL A 205 22.55 -54.77 3.55
N ASP A 206 22.83 -55.91 4.18
CA ASP A 206 21.89 -56.98 4.44
C ASP A 206 20.53 -56.45 4.92
N GLU A 207 19.49 -57.27 4.68
CA GLU A 207 18.15 -57.20 5.27
C GLU A 207 18.15 -56.54 6.66
N SER A 208 17.93 -55.23 6.70
CA SER A 208 17.85 -54.46 7.94
C SER A 208 16.40 -54.38 8.36
N THR A 209 15.98 -55.45 9.03
CA THR A 209 15.07 -55.47 10.18
C THR A 209 14.22 -54.20 10.34
N GLU A 210 12.94 -54.31 10.00
CA GLU A 210 11.90 -53.44 10.55
C GLU A 210 12.13 -53.34 12.06
N THR A 211 12.27 -52.11 12.58
CA THR A 211 12.53 -51.92 14.00
C THR A 211 11.36 -52.52 14.78
N PRO A 212 11.59 -53.45 15.74
CA PRO A 212 10.51 -54.12 16.48
C PRO A 212 9.59 -53.14 17.22
N ALA A 213 10.04 -51.91 17.47
CA ALA A 213 9.22 -50.85 18.07
C ALA A 213 8.14 -50.28 17.14
N ALA A 214 8.39 -50.18 15.83
CA ALA A 214 7.41 -49.66 14.85
C ALA A 214 6.34 -50.70 14.54
N GLN A 215 6.74 -51.97 14.41
CA GLN A 215 5.80 -53.09 14.29
C GLN A 215 4.99 -53.28 15.57
N ALA A 216 5.62 -53.26 16.75
CA ALA A 216 4.90 -53.37 18.03
C ALA A 216 3.93 -52.21 18.27
N ALA A 217 4.28 -50.98 17.88
CA ALA A 217 3.36 -49.84 17.93
C ALA A 217 2.19 -49.99 16.95
N GLY A 218 2.44 -50.51 15.74
CA GLY A 218 1.42 -50.84 14.75
C GLY A 218 0.45 -51.92 15.24
N GLU A 219 0.96 -53.01 15.78
CA GLU A 219 0.17 -54.10 16.37
C GLU A 219 -0.61 -53.62 17.61
N ALA A 220 -0.01 -52.81 18.49
CA ALA A 220 -0.71 -52.23 19.64
C ALA A 220 -1.85 -51.30 19.21
N ALA A 221 -1.65 -50.47 18.17
CA ALA A 221 -2.68 -49.60 17.62
C ALA A 221 -3.82 -50.41 16.97
N GLN A 222 -3.49 -51.46 16.22
CA GLN A 222 -4.49 -52.35 15.62
C GLN A 222 -5.28 -53.11 16.68
N ASN A 223 -4.62 -53.66 17.70
CA ASN A 223 -5.28 -54.35 18.81
C ASN A 223 -6.17 -53.41 19.62
N PHE A 224 -5.75 -52.16 19.82
CA PHE A 224 -6.56 -51.13 20.46
C PHE A 224 -7.80 -50.77 19.64
N LEU A 225 -7.64 -50.51 18.33
CA LEU A 225 -8.75 -50.22 17.42
C LEU A 225 -9.71 -51.40 17.30
N ALA A 226 -9.20 -52.62 17.18
CA ALA A 226 -10.00 -53.84 17.18
C ALA A 226 -10.79 -53.95 18.49
N GLY A 227 -10.16 -53.69 19.64
CA GLY A 227 -10.81 -53.64 20.95
C GLY A 227 -11.88 -52.54 21.09
N LEU A 228 -11.72 -51.39 20.42
CA LEU A 228 -12.72 -50.32 20.36
C LEU A 228 -13.88 -50.65 19.41
N SER A 229 -13.61 -51.40 18.34
CA SER A 229 -14.60 -51.79 17.33
C SER A 229 -15.46 -52.99 17.73
N LYS A 230 -15.01 -53.81 18.69
CA LYS A 230 -15.81 -54.92 19.22
C LYS A 230 -17.13 -54.39 19.79
N LYS A 231 -18.23 -54.92 19.26
CA LYS A 231 -19.60 -54.65 19.71
C LYS A 231 -19.66 -54.92 21.22
N ARG A 232 -20.02 -53.88 21.99
CA ARG A 232 -20.09 -53.98 23.45
C ARG A 232 -21.13 -55.03 23.83
N ASP A 233 -20.75 -55.97 24.69
CA ASP A 233 -21.69 -56.92 25.31
C ASP A 233 -22.82 -56.14 25.99
N ASP A 234 -24.06 -56.36 25.52
CA ASP A 234 -25.44 -55.97 25.87
C ASP A 234 -25.82 -55.14 27.13
N SER A 235 -24.87 -54.53 27.84
CA SER A 235 -25.07 -53.82 29.11
C SER A 235 -25.13 -52.30 28.99
N GLY A 236 -24.82 -51.73 27.83
CA GLY A 236 -24.82 -50.29 27.58
C GLY A 236 -25.98 -49.85 26.69
N LEU A 237 -26.75 -48.84 27.12
CA LEU A 237 -27.80 -48.25 26.29
C LEU A 237 -27.22 -47.62 25.00
N PRO A 238 -27.85 -47.82 23.83
CA PRO A 238 -27.36 -47.28 22.55
C PRO A 238 -27.44 -45.75 22.49
N PRO A 239 -26.77 -45.10 21.52
CA PRO A 239 -26.95 -43.66 21.27
C PRO A 239 -28.45 -43.35 21.05
N TYR A 240 -28.86 -42.13 21.43
CA TYR A 240 -30.25 -41.68 21.24
C TYR A 240 -30.64 -41.61 19.76
N VAL A 241 -29.70 -41.23 18.90
CA VAL A 241 -29.87 -41.21 17.44
C VAL A 241 -28.77 -42.07 16.82
N PRO A 242 -29.10 -43.17 16.13
CA PRO A 242 -28.11 -43.95 15.40
C PRO A 242 -27.54 -43.11 14.25
N ARG A 243 -26.22 -43.06 14.16
CA ARG A 243 -25.48 -42.32 13.13
C ARG A 243 -24.50 -43.26 12.45
N SER A 244 -24.33 -43.05 11.15
CA SER A 244 -23.32 -43.72 10.34
C SER A 244 -22.46 -42.67 9.65
N PRO A 245 -21.15 -42.93 9.45
CA PRO A 245 -20.32 -42.03 8.66
C PRO A 245 -20.78 -42.01 7.21
N LEU A 246 -20.41 -40.94 6.50
CA LEU A 246 -20.66 -40.86 5.07
C LEU A 246 -19.79 -41.89 4.32
N PRO A 247 -20.27 -42.45 3.20
CA PRO A 247 -19.46 -43.34 2.39
C PRO A 247 -18.18 -42.63 1.91
N ILE A 248 -17.05 -43.33 1.93
CA ILE A 248 -15.76 -42.75 1.49
C ILE A 248 -15.81 -42.26 0.03
N ALA A 249 -16.66 -42.87 -0.81
CA ALA A 249 -16.89 -42.45 -2.18
C ALA A 249 -17.42 -41.00 -2.26
N VAL A 250 -18.28 -40.58 -1.32
CA VAL A 250 -18.77 -39.20 -1.26
C VAL A 250 -17.62 -38.24 -1.00
N TRP A 251 -16.75 -38.56 -0.05
CA TRP A 251 -15.55 -37.77 0.23
C TRP A 251 -14.60 -37.73 -0.96
N ALA A 252 -14.38 -38.86 -1.64
CA ALA A 252 -13.54 -38.93 -2.83
C ALA A 252 -14.07 -38.01 -3.95
N VAL A 253 -15.40 -38.00 -4.17
CA VAL A 253 -16.04 -37.10 -5.13
C VAL A 253 -15.89 -35.63 -4.71
N VAL A 254 -16.16 -35.29 -3.44
CA VAL A 254 -16.04 -33.91 -2.94
C VAL A 254 -14.60 -33.40 -3.04
N ILE A 255 -13.62 -34.20 -2.62
CA ILE A 255 -12.20 -33.87 -2.72
C ILE A 255 -11.77 -33.75 -4.18
N GLY A 256 -12.19 -34.69 -5.04
CA GLY A 256 -11.89 -34.65 -6.48
C GLY A 256 -12.44 -33.39 -7.15
N LEU A 257 -13.68 -33.02 -6.84
CA LEU A 257 -14.31 -31.78 -7.33
C LEU A 257 -13.59 -30.54 -6.78
N TRP A 258 -13.19 -30.54 -5.50
CA TRP A 258 -12.47 -29.43 -4.89
C TRP A 258 -11.09 -29.24 -5.54
N VAL A 259 -10.34 -30.34 -5.74
CA VAL A 259 -9.03 -30.32 -6.41
C VAL A 259 -9.16 -29.82 -7.84
N ALA A 260 -10.07 -30.39 -8.64
CA ALA A 260 -10.31 -29.93 -10.02
C ALA A 260 -10.74 -28.45 -10.05
N GLY A 261 -11.62 -28.04 -9.14
CA GLY A 261 -12.05 -26.66 -8.98
C GLY A 261 -10.92 -25.70 -8.60
N SER A 262 -9.99 -26.12 -7.74
CA SER A 262 -8.83 -25.31 -7.35
C SER A 262 -7.87 -25.05 -8.53
N PHE A 263 -7.64 -26.04 -9.39
CA PHE A 263 -6.86 -25.85 -10.61
C PHE A 263 -7.56 -24.92 -11.60
N ALA A 264 -8.87 -25.10 -11.79
CA ALA A 264 -9.67 -24.20 -12.64
C ALA A 264 -9.66 -22.76 -12.10
N ALA A 265 -9.81 -22.57 -10.79
CA ALA A 265 -9.77 -21.28 -10.13
C ALA A 265 -8.41 -20.59 -10.28
N ARG A 266 -7.31 -21.34 -10.09
CA ARG A 266 -5.95 -20.84 -10.30
C ARG A 266 -5.71 -20.42 -11.75
N SER A 267 -6.19 -21.19 -12.72
CA SER A 267 -6.12 -20.85 -14.14
C SER A 267 -6.90 -19.58 -14.46
N ALA A 268 -8.12 -19.45 -13.94
CA ALA A 268 -8.94 -18.26 -14.11
C ALA A 268 -8.29 -16.99 -13.54
N ALA A 269 -7.63 -17.10 -12.38
CA ALA A 269 -6.91 -15.98 -11.78
C ALA A 269 -5.61 -15.63 -12.52
N ALA A 270 -4.89 -16.61 -13.06
CA ALA A 270 -3.68 -16.36 -13.85
C ALA A 270 -3.93 -15.54 -15.13
N ALA A 271 -5.17 -15.53 -15.63
CA ALA A 271 -5.57 -14.70 -16.76
C ALA A 271 -5.57 -13.20 -16.42
N TYR A 272 -5.77 -12.84 -15.15
CA TYR A 272 -5.73 -11.46 -14.70
C TYR A 272 -4.29 -11.02 -14.45
N LYS A 273 -3.84 -9.97 -15.13
CA LYS A 273 -2.48 -9.44 -15.02
C LYS A 273 -2.48 -8.13 -14.26
N ASN A 274 -1.42 -7.88 -13.50
CA ASN A 274 -1.21 -6.60 -12.85
C ASN A 274 -1.25 -5.46 -13.90
N PRO A 275 -1.86 -4.31 -13.57
CA PRO A 275 -1.89 -3.15 -14.46
C PRO A 275 -0.47 -2.67 -14.79
N LYS A 276 -0.27 -2.17 -16.02
CA LYS A 276 0.98 -1.49 -16.38
C LYS A 276 0.94 -0.05 -15.87
N LEU A 277 2.03 0.41 -15.26
CA LEU A 277 2.19 1.80 -14.84
C LEU A 277 2.64 2.66 -16.03
N PRO A 278 2.13 3.91 -16.14
CA PRO A 278 2.80 4.90 -16.95
C PRO A 278 4.22 5.13 -16.40
N PRO A 279 5.22 5.40 -17.27
CA PRO A 279 6.56 5.71 -16.80
C PRO A 279 6.55 6.95 -15.90
N PRO A 280 7.40 6.98 -14.86
CA PRO A 280 7.49 8.14 -13.99
C PRO A 280 7.94 9.38 -14.77
N PRO A 281 7.48 10.59 -14.40
CA PRO A 281 7.99 11.82 -14.98
C PRO A 281 9.48 12.00 -14.65
N ALA A 282 10.19 12.77 -15.48
CA ALA A 282 11.64 12.96 -15.36
C ALA A 282 12.08 13.56 -14.01
N GLU A 283 11.23 14.38 -13.39
CA GLU A 283 11.43 14.92 -12.05
C GLU A 283 10.32 14.39 -11.13
N VAL A 284 10.68 13.47 -10.24
CA VAL A 284 9.75 12.98 -9.22
C VAL A 284 9.83 13.88 -7.98
N PRO A 285 8.70 14.36 -7.44
CA PRO A 285 8.71 15.17 -6.22
C PRO A 285 9.42 14.43 -5.06
N PRO A 286 10.18 15.15 -4.22
CA PRO A 286 10.84 14.55 -3.06
C PRO A 286 9.83 13.94 -2.07
N ASP A 287 8.64 14.52 -1.97
CA ASP A 287 7.55 14.08 -1.07
C ASP A 287 6.68 12.94 -1.67
N PHE A 288 7.12 12.32 -2.76
CA PHE A 288 6.42 11.18 -3.34
C PHE A 288 6.81 9.89 -2.61
N PHE A 289 5.92 9.44 -1.72
CA PHE A 289 6.12 8.27 -0.85
C PHE A 289 5.92 6.91 -1.53
N PHE A 290 5.22 6.89 -2.68
CA PHE A 290 4.91 5.66 -3.41
C PHE A 290 6.10 5.21 -4.28
N PRO A 291 6.27 3.91 -4.54
CA PRO A 291 5.44 2.82 -4.04
C PRO A 291 5.67 2.54 -2.56
N PHE A 292 4.62 2.06 -1.88
CA PHE A 292 4.77 1.39 -0.59
C PHE A 292 5.03 -0.09 -0.82
N LEU A 293 6.14 -0.60 -0.30
CA LEU A 293 6.48 -2.02 -0.33
C LEU A 293 5.98 -2.65 0.96
N ALA A 294 4.91 -3.44 0.88
CA ALA A 294 4.32 -4.10 2.05
C ALA A 294 4.67 -5.58 2.07
N SER A 295 5.09 -6.07 3.23
CA SER A 295 5.26 -7.49 3.53
C SER A 295 4.37 -7.89 4.70
N THR A 296 3.66 -9.01 4.55
CA THR A 296 2.68 -9.47 5.52
C THR A 296 3.21 -10.65 6.32
N VAL A 297 3.03 -10.62 7.64
CA VAL A 297 3.20 -11.77 8.52
C VAL A 297 1.85 -12.06 9.15
N THR A 298 1.31 -13.25 8.88
CA THR A 298 0.01 -13.68 9.38
C THR A 298 0.20 -14.77 10.42
N THR A 299 -0.33 -14.56 11.62
CA THR A 299 -0.46 -15.60 12.64
C THR A 299 -1.92 -16.09 12.70
N MET A 300 -2.23 -17.01 13.60
CA MET A 300 -3.61 -17.43 13.84
C MET A 300 -4.47 -16.37 14.57
N ARG A 301 -3.84 -15.30 15.09
CA ARG A 301 -4.51 -14.29 15.93
C ARG A 301 -4.43 -12.88 15.36
N ASP A 302 -3.44 -12.58 14.53
CA ASP A 302 -3.21 -11.25 13.99
C ASP A 302 -2.45 -11.27 12.65
N VAL A 303 -2.64 -10.20 11.86
CA VAL A 303 -1.79 -9.86 10.72
C VAL A 303 -0.97 -8.65 11.10
N THR A 304 0.32 -8.72 10.80
CA THR A 304 1.20 -7.56 10.82
C THR A 304 1.72 -7.26 9.42
N TYR A 305 1.88 -5.98 9.13
CA TYR A 305 2.42 -5.47 7.87
C TYR A 305 3.68 -4.69 8.17
N ASN A 306 4.80 -5.05 7.55
CA ASN A 306 5.98 -4.21 7.49
C ASN A 306 5.96 -3.48 6.16
N VAL A 307 5.81 -2.16 6.21
CA VAL A 307 5.71 -1.30 5.03
C VAL A 307 6.95 -0.42 4.94
N VAL A 308 7.62 -0.46 3.79
CA VAL A 308 8.76 0.40 3.48
C VAL A 308 8.33 1.42 2.43
N THR A 309 8.52 2.70 2.74
CA THR A 309 8.23 3.80 1.81
C THR A 309 9.37 3.97 0.80
N ARG A 310 9.13 4.72 -0.29
CA ARG A 310 10.20 5.08 -1.23
C ARG A 310 11.39 5.79 -0.57
N GLN A 311 11.13 6.55 0.48
CA GLN A 311 12.14 7.26 1.28
C GLN A 311 12.83 6.34 2.31
N ARG A 312 12.61 5.02 2.25
CA ARG A 312 13.13 4.01 3.21
C ARG A 312 12.65 4.20 4.65
N GLN A 313 11.53 4.90 4.85
CA GLN A 313 10.88 4.94 6.16
C GLN A 313 10.15 3.62 6.39
N LEU A 314 10.26 3.08 7.60
CA LEU A 314 9.57 1.88 8.02
C LEU A 314 8.28 2.26 8.75
N LEU A 315 7.17 1.67 8.32
CA LEU A 315 5.88 1.72 8.99
C LEU A 315 5.45 0.29 9.34
N LEU A 316 4.80 0.14 10.49
CA LEU A 316 4.30 -1.13 10.99
C LEU A 316 2.79 -1.04 11.11
N ALA A 317 2.03 -2.00 10.60
CA ALA A 317 0.59 -2.03 10.84
C ALA A 317 0.17 -3.37 11.44
N GLY A 318 -0.80 -3.35 12.37
CA GLY A 318 -1.33 -4.55 13.01
C GLY A 318 -2.85 -4.60 12.97
N TYR A 319 -3.41 -5.78 12.75
CA TYR A 319 -4.85 -6.05 12.83
C TYR A 319 -5.11 -7.40 13.48
N SER A 320 -5.95 -7.43 14.52
CA SER A 320 -6.24 -8.64 15.30
C SER A 320 -7.49 -9.38 14.83
N TYR A 321 -7.44 -10.71 14.77
CA TYR A 321 -8.54 -11.60 14.43
C TYR A 321 -8.57 -12.86 15.33
N GLU A 322 -8.51 -12.66 16.64
CA GLU A 322 -8.51 -13.74 17.65
C GLU A 322 -9.67 -14.74 17.57
N HIS A 323 -10.83 -14.34 17.01
CA HIS A 323 -11.99 -15.21 16.88
C HIS A 323 -11.79 -16.35 15.86
N GLU A 324 -10.87 -16.19 14.89
CA GLU A 324 -10.73 -17.10 13.76
C GLU A 324 -10.29 -18.50 14.14
N ILE A 325 -9.32 -18.62 15.07
CA ILE A 325 -8.82 -19.92 15.48
C ILE A 325 -9.94 -20.81 16.02
N TYR A 326 -10.93 -20.21 16.68
CA TYR A 326 -12.10 -20.91 17.19
C TYR A 326 -13.08 -21.27 16.07
N LEU A 327 -13.41 -20.32 15.18
CA LEU A 327 -14.35 -20.58 14.08
C LEU A 327 -13.81 -21.62 13.09
N ALA A 328 -12.59 -21.42 12.59
CA ALA A 328 -11.95 -22.33 11.65
C ALA A 328 -11.61 -23.67 12.32
N GLY A 329 -11.06 -23.64 13.53
CA GLY A 329 -10.78 -24.86 14.29
C GLY A 329 -12.03 -25.72 14.48
N SER A 330 -13.18 -25.11 14.78
CA SER A 330 -14.46 -25.81 14.88
C SER A 330 -14.92 -26.41 13.55
N VAL A 331 -14.93 -25.63 12.47
CA VAL A 331 -15.43 -26.09 11.17
C VAL A 331 -14.52 -27.20 10.61
N TYR A 332 -13.20 -26.96 10.58
CA TYR A 332 -12.24 -27.94 10.09
C TYR A 332 -12.13 -29.15 11.01
N GLY A 333 -12.16 -28.97 12.32
CA GLY A 333 -12.15 -30.07 13.28
C GLY A 333 -13.35 -30.98 13.10
N CYS A 334 -14.55 -30.41 12.92
CA CYS A 334 -15.76 -31.17 12.62
C CYS A 334 -15.64 -31.92 11.30
N LEU A 335 -15.13 -31.28 10.25
CA LEU A 335 -14.93 -31.90 8.94
C LEU A 335 -13.93 -33.06 9.02
N PHE A 336 -12.78 -32.86 9.67
CA PHE A 336 -11.76 -33.89 9.85
C PHE A 336 -12.25 -35.06 10.69
N LEU A 337 -13.10 -34.81 11.71
CA LEU A 337 -13.75 -35.88 12.45
C LEU A 337 -14.58 -36.77 11.52
N HIS A 338 -15.40 -36.19 10.65
CA HIS A 338 -16.22 -36.99 9.73
C HIS A 338 -15.40 -37.72 8.67
N VAL A 339 -14.34 -37.10 8.14
CA VAL A 339 -13.41 -37.76 7.22
C VAL A 339 -12.73 -38.94 7.92
N GLY A 340 -12.18 -38.73 9.13
CA GLY A 340 -11.55 -39.77 9.93
C GLY A 340 -12.52 -40.91 10.30
N TRP A 341 -13.76 -40.58 10.66
CA TRP A 341 -14.79 -41.58 10.93
C TRP A 341 -15.14 -42.41 9.69
N SER A 342 -15.21 -41.76 8.52
CA SER A 342 -15.47 -42.43 7.24
C SER A 342 -14.32 -43.35 6.83
N LEU A 343 -13.07 -42.94 7.07
CA LEU A 343 -11.87 -43.77 6.86
C LEU A 343 -11.86 -44.97 7.80
N LEU A 344 -12.16 -44.78 9.08
CA LEU A 344 -12.27 -45.89 10.04
C LEU A 344 -13.35 -46.88 9.63
N ALA A 345 -14.50 -46.41 9.18
CA ALA A 345 -15.56 -47.28 8.67
C ALA A 345 -15.15 -48.06 7.41
N PHE A 346 -14.38 -47.44 6.51
CA PHE A 346 -13.85 -48.11 5.33
C PHE A 346 -12.91 -49.28 5.69
N VAL A 347 -12.14 -49.14 6.77
CA VAL A 347 -11.25 -50.20 7.30
C VAL A 347 -12.02 -51.18 8.23
N GLY A 348 -13.34 -51.09 8.31
CA GLY A 348 -14.17 -51.98 9.14
C GLY A 348 -14.21 -51.62 10.63
N HIS A 349 -13.67 -50.48 11.03
CA HIS A 349 -13.57 -50.02 12.43
C HIS A 349 -14.47 -48.77 12.69
N GLY A 350 -15.54 -48.59 11.92
CA GLY A 350 -16.40 -47.40 12.00
C GLY A 350 -17.08 -47.21 13.36
N ASP A 351 -17.42 -48.32 14.02
CA ASP A 351 -18.05 -48.30 15.35
C ASP A 351 -17.10 -47.81 16.45
N ALA A 352 -15.78 -47.79 16.20
CA ALA A 352 -14.81 -47.34 17.19
C ALA A 352 -15.07 -45.89 17.65
N VAL A 353 -15.45 -44.99 16.73
CA VAL A 353 -15.75 -43.58 17.06
C VAL A 353 -16.94 -43.48 18.01
N VAL A 354 -18.02 -44.18 17.68
CA VAL A 354 -19.26 -44.24 18.50
C VAL A 354 -18.96 -44.86 19.86
N ASN A 355 -18.23 -45.97 19.89
CA ASN A 355 -17.88 -46.69 21.11
C ASN A 355 -16.95 -45.88 22.02
N VAL A 356 -16.02 -45.10 21.47
CA VAL A 356 -15.19 -44.16 22.24
C VAL A 356 -16.08 -43.10 22.88
N MET A 357 -17.01 -42.50 22.13
CA MET A 357 -17.90 -41.48 22.68
C MET A 357 -18.84 -42.03 23.75
N LEU A 358 -19.35 -43.26 23.58
CA LEU A 358 -20.17 -43.95 24.58
C LEU A 358 -19.43 -44.22 25.91
N ARG A 359 -18.09 -44.15 25.95
CA ARG A 359 -17.30 -44.28 27.19
C ARG A 359 -17.23 -42.99 27.99
N LEU A 360 -17.57 -41.84 27.40
CA LEU A 360 -17.55 -40.56 28.09
C LEU A 360 -18.77 -40.42 29.04
N PRO A 361 -18.68 -39.60 30.10
CA PRO A 361 -19.87 -39.14 30.80
C PRO A 361 -20.80 -38.43 29.79
N LEU A 362 -22.10 -38.73 29.83
CA LEU A 362 -23.06 -38.32 28.79
C LEU A 362 -22.77 -38.90 27.39
N GLY A 363 -22.02 -40.01 27.30
CA GLY A 363 -21.55 -40.58 26.05
C GLY A 363 -22.64 -40.90 25.02
N ARG A 364 -23.87 -41.22 25.45
CA ARG A 364 -25.03 -41.42 24.56
C ARG A 364 -25.38 -40.16 23.76
N PHE A 365 -25.26 -38.99 24.39
CA PHE A 365 -25.50 -37.70 23.75
C PHE A 365 -24.38 -37.41 22.74
N PHE A 366 -23.12 -37.51 23.15
CA PHE A 366 -21.98 -37.27 22.27
C PHE A 366 -21.90 -38.24 21.08
N ALA A 367 -22.22 -39.52 21.30
CA ALA A 367 -22.30 -40.50 20.22
C ALA A 367 -23.44 -40.20 19.22
N SER A 368 -24.48 -39.48 19.63
CA SER A 368 -25.59 -39.07 18.75
C SER A 368 -25.31 -37.76 18.02
N LEU A 369 -24.53 -36.87 18.64
CA LEU A 369 -24.17 -35.53 18.15
C LEU A 369 -22.68 -35.24 18.42
N PRO A 370 -21.76 -35.90 17.70
CA PRO A 370 -20.32 -35.71 17.88
C PRO A 370 -19.87 -34.28 17.57
N GLU A 371 -20.65 -33.53 16.79
CA GLU A 371 -20.39 -32.16 16.38
C GLU A 371 -20.46 -31.18 17.57
N PHE A 372 -21.05 -31.57 18.70
CA PHE A 372 -21.20 -30.73 19.89
C PHE A 372 -19.86 -30.19 20.42
N PHE A 373 -18.80 -31.01 20.37
CA PHE A 373 -17.45 -30.59 20.80
C PHE A 373 -16.91 -29.40 19.99
N PHE A 374 -17.37 -29.25 18.75
CA PHE A 374 -16.97 -28.17 17.86
C PHE A 374 -17.95 -26.99 17.95
N LEU A 375 -19.20 -27.23 18.32
CA LEU A 375 -20.22 -26.20 18.52
C LEU A 375 -19.82 -25.21 19.63
N VAL A 376 -19.27 -25.69 20.76
CA VAL A 376 -18.87 -24.82 21.88
C VAL A 376 -17.81 -23.79 21.46
N PRO A 377 -16.63 -24.18 20.91
CA PRO A 377 -15.67 -23.21 20.40
C PRO A 377 -16.23 -22.38 19.24
N PHE A 378 -17.15 -22.91 18.43
CA PHE A 378 -17.77 -22.15 17.34
C PHE A 378 -18.63 -21.00 17.87
N VAL A 379 -19.48 -21.28 18.87
CA VAL A 379 -20.32 -20.25 19.53
C VAL A 379 -19.44 -19.24 20.25
N PHE A 380 -18.36 -19.67 20.92
CA PHE A 380 -17.40 -18.75 21.52
C PHE A 380 -16.73 -17.85 20.47
N GLY A 381 -16.30 -18.43 19.33
CA GLY A 381 -15.74 -17.68 18.21
C GLY A 381 -16.73 -16.66 17.63
N LEU A 382 -18.00 -17.04 17.48
CA LEU A 382 -19.07 -16.12 17.04
C LEU A 382 -19.29 -14.99 18.05
N ALA A 383 -19.36 -15.31 19.35
CA ALA A 383 -19.50 -14.30 20.39
C ALA A 383 -18.31 -13.33 20.38
N ALA A 384 -17.08 -13.83 20.24
CA ALA A 384 -15.88 -13.01 20.10
C ALA A 384 -15.89 -12.16 18.82
N TYR A 385 -16.37 -12.70 17.71
CA TYR A 385 -16.52 -11.98 16.44
C TYR A 385 -17.47 -10.78 16.56
N PHE A 386 -18.62 -10.93 17.24
CA PHE A 386 -19.59 -9.85 17.39
C PHE A 386 -19.25 -8.86 18.52
N SER A 387 -18.55 -9.30 19.57
CA SER A 387 -18.22 -8.45 20.72
C SER A 387 -16.94 -7.64 20.56
N LYS A 388 -15.92 -8.19 19.89
CA LYS A 388 -14.60 -7.54 19.76
C LYS A 388 -14.49 -6.79 18.44
N LYS A 389 -14.46 -5.45 18.53
CA LYS A 389 -14.17 -4.58 17.39
C LYS A 389 -12.67 -4.51 17.14
N SER A 390 -12.19 -5.24 16.13
CA SER A 390 -10.78 -5.19 15.72
C SER A 390 -10.44 -3.92 14.95
N SER A 391 -9.57 -3.07 15.49
CA SER A 391 -9.03 -1.91 14.78
C SER A 391 -7.72 -2.26 14.06
N LEU A 392 -7.45 -1.56 12.95
CA LEU A 392 -6.12 -1.53 12.35
C LEU A 392 -5.35 -0.37 12.98
N GLN A 393 -4.14 -0.63 13.45
CA GLN A 393 -3.25 0.40 13.98
C GLN A 393 -2.00 0.48 13.11
N LEU A 394 -1.65 1.69 12.66
CA LEU A 394 -0.46 1.99 11.87
C LEU A 394 0.51 2.79 12.74
N PHE A 395 1.73 2.31 12.84
CA PHE A 395 2.81 2.85 13.65
C PHE A 395 3.99 3.26 12.77
N ASP A 396 4.76 4.22 13.23
CA ASP A 396 6.06 4.57 12.64
C ASP A 396 7.18 3.64 13.13
N ALA A 397 8.41 3.91 12.69
CA ALA A 397 9.60 3.18 13.12
C ALA A 397 9.90 3.29 14.62
N GLN A 398 9.37 4.30 15.30
CA GLN A 398 9.50 4.52 16.75
C GLN A 398 8.34 3.89 17.54
N SER A 399 7.47 3.13 16.88
CA SER A 399 6.24 2.57 17.46
C SER A 399 5.24 3.63 17.95
N THR A 400 5.32 4.86 17.42
CA THR A 400 4.33 5.91 17.63
C THR A 400 3.14 5.65 16.73
N LEU A 401 1.92 5.72 17.29
CA LEU A 401 0.70 5.56 16.51
C LEU A 401 0.55 6.73 15.52
N VAL A 402 0.49 6.41 14.23
CA VAL A 402 0.31 7.38 13.14
C VAL A 402 -1.16 7.45 12.74
N MET A 403 -1.82 6.30 12.57
CA MET A 403 -3.22 6.21 12.19
C MET A 403 -3.90 5.01 12.86
N GLU A 404 -5.18 5.13 13.18
CA GLU A 404 -6.03 4.04 13.64
C GLU A 404 -7.31 3.97 12.81
N VAL A 405 -7.68 2.77 12.34
CA VAL A 405 -8.95 2.53 11.64
C VAL A 405 -9.84 1.63 12.50
N LYS A 406 -10.92 2.19 13.05
CA LYS A 406 -11.90 1.47 13.88
C LYS A 406 -13.11 1.04 13.05
N PRO A 407 -13.55 -0.22 13.15
CA PRO A 407 -14.78 -0.65 12.51
C PRO A 407 -15.98 -0.08 13.26
N GLU A 408 -16.80 0.69 12.56
CA GLU A 408 -18.17 1.01 12.95
C GLU A 408 -19.18 0.18 12.14
N ILE A 409 -20.46 0.30 12.48
CA ILE A 409 -21.53 -0.56 11.96
C ILE A 409 -21.60 -0.50 10.42
N VAL A 410 -21.40 0.69 9.85
CA VAL A 410 -21.59 0.93 8.40
C VAL A 410 -20.28 1.33 7.70
N TYR A 411 -19.28 1.83 8.43
CA TYR A 411 -18.04 2.35 7.88
C TYR A 411 -16.83 2.05 8.78
N GLY A 412 -15.61 2.21 8.26
CA GLY A 412 -14.39 2.28 9.06
C GLY A 412 -14.06 3.73 9.39
N LEU A 413 -14.00 4.08 10.68
CA LEU A 413 -13.61 5.41 11.12
C LEU A 413 -12.09 5.51 11.17
N ILE A 414 -11.50 6.46 10.44
CA ILE A 414 -10.07 6.69 10.37
C ILE A 414 -9.71 7.87 11.28
N ARG A 415 -8.80 7.64 12.22
CA ARG A 415 -8.29 8.63 13.15
C ARG A 415 -6.78 8.75 13.03
N ASP A 416 -6.25 9.93 13.31
CA ASP A 416 -4.81 10.15 13.43
C ASP A 416 -4.25 9.65 14.78
N GLY A 417 -2.95 9.82 14.98
CA GLY A 417 -2.25 9.48 16.23
C GLY A 417 -2.74 10.25 17.46
N GLU A 418 -3.37 11.42 17.27
CA GLU A 418 -3.98 12.21 18.35
C GLU A 418 -5.44 11.77 18.63
N GLY A 419 -5.98 10.86 17.82
CA GLY A 419 -7.34 10.34 17.95
C GLY A 419 -8.41 11.23 17.31
N LYS A 420 -8.02 12.26 16.56
CA LYS A 420 -8.93 13.11 15.79
C LYS A 420 -9.41 12.36 14.55
N GLU A 421 -10.68 12.51 14.23
CA GLU A 421 -11.26 11.95 13.01
C GLU A 421 -10.72 12.67 11.78
N VAL A 422 -10.24 11.89 10.81
CA VAL A 422 -9.68 12.42 9.57
C VAL A 422 -10.45 11.94 8.35
N ALA A 423 -11.03 10.75 8.39
CA ALA A 423 -11.83 10.24 7.28
C ALA A 423 -12.73 9.07 7.71
N ARG A 424 -13.63 8.70 6.80
CA ARG A 424 -14.49 7.52 6.90
C ARG A 424 -14.32 6.66 5.67
N LEU A 425 -14.36 5.35 5.86
CA LEU A 425 -14.29 4.37 4.80
C LEU A 425 -15.63 3.64 4.68
N VAL A 426 -16.42 4.00 3.68
CA VAL A 426 -17.78 3.50 3.50
C VAL A 426 -17.77 2.38 2.47
N ARG A 427 -18.24 1.19 2.84
CA ARG A 427 -18.40 0.09 1.88
C ARG A 427 -19.61 0.35 0.98
N LYS A 428 -19.42 0.19 -0.33
CA LYS A 428 -20.46 0.30 -1.35
C LYS A 428 -20.48 -0.95 -2.23
N GLY A 429 -21.64 -1.17 -2.85
CA GLY A 429 -21.87 -2.26 -3.78
C GLY A 429 -22.03 -3.64 -3.13
N GLY A 430 -22.15 -4.66 -3.98
CA GLY A 430 -22.46 -6.04 -3.61
C GLY A 430 -21.24 -6.97 -3.64
N LEU A 431 -21.49 -8.28 -3.73
CA LEU A 431 -20.43 -9.30 -3.86
C LEU A 431 -19.66 -9.20 -5.19
N MET A 432 -20.32 -8.75 -6.26
CA MET A 432 -19.73 -8.66 -7.62
C MET A 432 -19.26 -7.26 -8.01
N ASP A 433 -19.51 -6.25 -7.17
CA ASP A 433 -19.09 -4.86 -7.39
C ASP A 433 -18.64 -4.27 -6.06
N ARG A 434 -17.51 -4.79 -5.57
CA ARG A 434 -17.00 -4.48 -4.23
C ARG A 434 -16.20 -3.18 -4.29
N SER A 435 -16.67 -2.16 -3.60
CA SER A 435 -16.00 -0.86 -3.54
C SER A 435 -16.06 -0.25 -2.14
N TRP A 436 -15.10 0.64 -1.87
CA TRP A 436 -14.99 1.38 -0.63
C TRP A 436 -14.69 2.84 -0.96
N GLU A 437 -15.58 3.73 -0.55
CA GLU A 437 -15.41 5.17 -0.72
C GLU A 437 -14.67 5.72 0.49
N PHE A 438 -13.56 6.42 0.22
CA PHE A 438 -12.88 7.23 1.21
C PHE A 438 -13.55 8.61 1.23
N VAL A 439 -14.16 8.93 2.35
CA VAL A 439 -14.94 10.14 2.59
C VAL A 439 -14.20 10.99 3.61
N ASP A 440 -13.86 12.23 3.25
CA ASP A 440 -13.22 13.17 4.18
C ASP A 440 -14.23 13.67 5.24
N THR A 441 -13.74 14.39 6.24
CA THR A 441 -14.49 15.13 7.26
C THR A 441 -15.58 16.05 6.69
N ASP A 442 -15.38 16.59 5.48
CA ASP A 442 -16.36 17.40 4.75
C ASP A 442 -17.46 16.57 4.04
N ASN A 443 -17.50 15.25 4.26
CA ASN A 443 -18.38 14.29 3.57
C ASN A 443 -18.18 14.20 2.04
N MET A 444 -17.03 14.65 1.55
CA MET A 444 -16.67 14.55 0.14
C MET A 444 -15.92 13.24 -0.13
N VAL A 445 -16.29 12.54 -1.21
CA VAL A 445 -15.58 11.35 -1.67
C VAL A 445 -14.28 11.79 -2.35
N VAL A 446 -13.15 11.45 -1.74
CA VAL A 446 -11.82 11.80 -2.25
C VAL A 446 -11.37 10.78 -3.29
N PHE A 447 -11.51 9.49 -2.96
CA PHE A 447 -11.20 8.38 -3.85
C PHE A 447 -12.02 7.15 -3.49
N THR A 448 -12.07 6.19 -4.41
CA THR A 448 -12.74 4.90 -4.25
C THR A 448 -11.74 3.79 -4.46
N ILE A 449 -11.67 2.85 -3.53
CA ILE A 449 -10.95 1.59 -3.71
C ILE A 449 -11.94 0.58 -4.28
N ARG A 450 -11.62 -0.06 -5.39
CA ARG A 450 -12.47 -1.05 -6.06
C ARG A 450 -11.74 -2.37 -6.20
N ASP A 451 -12.46 -3.48 -6.09
CA ASP A 451 -11.97 -4.79 -6.48
C ASP A 451 -12.07 -4.93 -8.00
N ASP A 452 -10.93 -4.95 -8.69
CA ASP A 452 -10.90 -5.07 -10.14
C ASP A 452 -11.21 -6.52 -10.60
N PHE A 453 -11.16 -7.52 -9.70
CA PHE A 453 -11.43 -8.92 -10.01
C PHE A 453 -12.30 -9.61 -8.93
N PRO A 454 -13.58 -9.24 -8.81
CA PRO A 454 -14.48 -9.73 -7.75
C PRO A 454 -14.79 -11.22 -7.85
N LYS A 455 -14.66 -11.83 -9.04
CA LYS A 455 -14.77 -13.28 -9.19
C LYS A 455 -13.67 -14.02 -8.43
N GLY A 456 -12.46 -13.46 -8.38
CA GLY A 456 -11.33 -14.03 -7.63
C GLY A 456 -11.62 -14.12 -6.15
N TYR A 457 -12.29 -13.12 -5.58
CA TYR A 457 -12.74 -13.15 -4.18
C TYR A 457 -13.66 -14.32 -3.87
N LEU A 458 -14.67 -14.57 -4.71
CA LEU A 458 -15.59 -15.70 -4.54
C LEU A 458 -14.85 -17.05 -4.62
N LEU A 459 -13.98 -17.19 -5.63
CA LEU A 459 -13.16 -18.39 -5.77
C LEU A 459 -12.25 -18.58 -4.55
N ARG A 460 -11.71 -17.49 -3.98
CA ARG A 460 -10.91 -17.56 -2.76
C ARG A 460 -11.73 -18.05 -1.56
N LYS A 461 -12.97 -17.62 -1.39
CA LYS A 461 -13.83 -18.09 -0.28
C LYS A 461 -14.08 -19.61 -0.37
N LEU A 462 -14.12 -20.17 -1.58
CA LEU A 462 -14.34 -21.60 -1.84
C LEU A 462 -13.07 -22.46 -1.82
N PHE A 463 -11.95 -21.94 -2.33
CA PHE A 463 -10.71 -22.71 -2.54
C PHE A 463 -9.52 -22.22 -1.70
N GLY A 464 -9.69 -21.16 -0.90
CA GLY A 464 -8.61 -20.52 -0.13
C GLY A 464 -7.70 -19.66 -1.02
N ASN A 465 -6.55 -19.23 -0.49
CA ASN A 465 -5.63 -18.34 -1.20
C ASN A 465 -4.85 -19.04 -2.35
N LEU A 466 -4.80 -20.38 -2.39
CA LEU A 466 -4.05 -21.18 -3.38
C LEU A 466 -2.60 -20.70 -3.58
N GLY A 467 -1.90 -20.40 -2.48
CA GLY A 467 -0.52 -19.91 -2.53
C GLY A 467 -0.37 -18.49 -3.09
N GLY A 468 -1.41 -17.65 -2.99
CA GLY A 468 -1.37 -16.26 -3.45
C GLY A 468 -2.06 -16.03 -4.81
N ALA A 469 -2.48 -17.10 -5.50
CA ALA A 469 -3.08 -16.98 -6.82
C ALA A 469 -4.45 -16.30 -6.81
N LEU A 470 -5.25 -16.49 -5.74
CA LEU A 470 -6.61 -15.93 -5.62
C LEU A 470 -6.66 -14.64 -4.78
N ARG A 471 -5.57 -13.89 -4.72
CA ARG A 471 -5.52 -12.60 -4.02
C ARG A 471 -6.41 -11.56 -4.72
N THR A 472 -6.99 -10.68 -3.92
CA THR A 472 -7.86 -9.61 -4.44
C THR A 472 -6.98 -8.53 -5.08
N HIS A 473 -7.42 -8.02 -6.24
CA HIS A 473 -6.71 -6.97 -6.97
C HIS A 473 -7.42 -5.65 -6.72
N TYR A 474 -6.82 -4.78 -5.91
CA TYR A 474 -7.43 -3.50 -5.57
C TYR A 474 -6.92 -2.39 -6.51
N GLY A 475 -7.85 -1.69 -7.15
CA GLY A 475 -7.59 -0.45 -7.87
C GLY A 475 -8.04 0.75 -7.02
N ILE A 476 -7.30 1.85 -7.10
CA ILE A 476 -7.63 3.13 -6.46
C ILE A 476 -8.09 4.06 -7.58
N TYR A 477 -9.27 4.66 -7.42
CA TYR A 477 -9.91 5.48 -8.44
C TYR A 477 -10.28 6.85 -7.87
N ALA A 478 -10.06 7.91 -8.65
CA ALA A 478 -10.55 9.25 -8.37
C ALA A 478 -11.34 9.73 -9.58
N GLN A 479 -12.59 10.16 -9.36
CA GLN A 479 -13.50 10.57 -10.44
C GLN A 479 -13.55 9.53 -11.59
N GLU A 480 -13.67 8.25 -11.23
CA GLU A 480 -13.68 7.08 -12.14
C GLU A 480 -12.39 6.82 -12.91
N ARG A 481 -11.38 7.69 -12.83
CA ARG A 481 -10.04 7.45 -13.38
C ARG A 481 -9.20 6.66 -12.39
N ARG A 482 -8.45 5.68 -12.89
CA ARG A 482 -7.53 4.90 -12.05
C ARG A 482 -6.37 5.80 -11.61
N ALA A 483 -6.31 6.04 -10.31
CA ALA A 483 -5.31 6.84 -9.63
C ALA A 483 -4.17 6.00 -9.05
N GLY A 484 -4.38 4.69 -8.87
CA GLY A 484 -3.38 3.78 -8.31
C GLY A 484 -3.90 2.35 -8.27
N PHE A 485 -3.09 1.42 -7.78
CA PHE A 485 -3.47 0.02 -7.61
C PHE A 485 -2.51 -0.73 -6.67
N VAL A 486 -2.95 -1.89 -6.21
CA VAL A 486 -2.14 -2.85 -5.47
C VAL A 486 -1.52 -3.85 -6.44
N PHE A 487 -0.20 -3.78 -6.60
CA PHE A 487 0.59 -4.74 -7.36
C PHE A 487 0.92 -5.95 -6.48
N LEU A 488 0.46 -7.12 -6.86
CA LEU A 488 0.77 -8.36 -6.16
C LEU A 488 2.10 -8.92 -6.66
N ASP A 489 2.99 -9.29 -5.73
CA ASP A 489 4.29 -9.88 -6.09
C ASP A 489 4.07 -11.32 -6.63
N PRO A 490 4.47 -11.62 -7.88
CA PRO A 490 4.29 -12.96 -8.43
C PRO A 490 5.17 -14.02 -7.75
N SER A 491 6.26 -13.61 -7.10
CA SER A 491 7.21 -14.48 -6.41
C SER A 491 6.86 -14.75 -4.95
N SER A 492 5.91 -13.98 -4.38
CA SER A 492 5.60 -14.05 -2.96
C SER A 492 4.14 -13.76 -2.64
N ALA A 493 3.47 -14.73 -2.00
CA ALA A 493 2.08 -14.60 -1.55
C ALA A 493 1.90 -13.55 -0.45
N SER A 494 2.97 -13.18 0.27
CA SER A 494 2.95 -12.27 1.41
C SER A 494 3.45 -10.87 1.09
N ARG A 495 3.86 -10.60 -0.16
CA ARG A 495 4.35 -9.27 -0.55
C ARG A 495 3.42 -8.62 -1.56
N PHE A 496 3.32 -7.31 -1.48
CA PHE A 496 2.62 -6.50 -2.45
C PHE A 496 3.16 -5.08 -2.42
N GLN A 497 2.87 -4.33 -3.46
CA GLN A 497 3.27 -2.93 -3.58
C GLN A 497 2.04 -2.09 -3.83
N VAL A 498 1.91 -0.97 -3.13
CA VAL A 498 0.88 0.03 -3.43
C VAL A 498 1.49 1.07 -4.33
N HIS A 499 0.95 1.18 -5.54
CA HIS A 499 1.37 2.18 -6.52
C HIS A 499 0.30 3.25 -6.67
N MET A 500 0.75 4.49 -6.79
CA MET A 500 -0.09 5.64 -7.13
C MET A 500 0.49 6.32 -8.36
N ASP A 501 -0.39 6.79 -9.24
CA ASP A 501 -0.03 7.67 -10.33
C ASP A 501 0.38 9.04 -9.78
N PHE A 502 1.43 9.62 -10.35
CA PHE A 502 1.99 10.91 -9.99
C PHE A 502 0.95 12.04 -10.03
N ALA A 503 0.04 12.00 -11.01
CA ALA A 503 -1.02 13.00 -11.13
C ALA A 503 -1.98 12.99 -9.93
N PHE A 504 -2.05 11.86 -9.22
CA PHE A 504 -2.98 11.60 -8.13
C PHE A 504 -2.29 11.37 -6.78
N ALA A 505 -0.98 11.62 -6.70
CA ALA A 505 -0.19 11.44 -5.49
C ALA A 505 -0.68 12.28 -4.30
N ARG A 506 -1.39 13.38 -4.59
CA ARG A 506 -1.94 14.33 -3.62
C ARG A 506 -3.44 14.17 -3.38
N LEU A 507 -4.03 13.04 -3.78
CA LEU A 507 -5.45 12.77 -3.51
C LEU A 507 -5.77 12.86 -2.01
N GLY A 508 -4.88 12.32 -1.17
CA GLY A 508 -5.00 12.42 0.28
C GLY A 508 -3.64 12.19 0.93
N HIS A 509 -3.58 12.25 2.25
CA HIS A 509 -2.33 11.98 2.96
C HIS A 509 -1.91 10.52 2.72
N PRO A 510 -0.65 10.22 2.36
CA PRO A 510 -0.24 8.87 1.99
C PRO A 510 -0.53 7.81 3.08
N ALA A 511 -0.37 8.19 4.35
CA ALA A 511 -0.71 7.31 5.48
C ALA A 511 -2.21 6.97 5.56
N GLN A 512 -3.10 7.88 5.16
CA GLN A 512 -4.55 7.63 5.13
C GLN A 512 -4.90 6.63 4.02
N ILE A 513 -4.32 6.80 2.83
CA ILE A 513 -4.50 5.89 1.69
C ILE A 513 -4.00 4.48 2.08
N LEU A 514 -2.80 4.40 2.67
CA LEU A 514 -2.24 3.15 3.15
C LEU A 514 -3.12 2.51 4.23
N ALA A 515 -3.53 3.25 5.25
CA ALA A 515 -4.37 2.74 6.33
C ALA A 515 -5.73 2.23 5.81
N ALA A 516 -6.36 2.95 4.87
CA ALA A 516 -7.60 2.50 4.24
C ALA A 516 -7.41 1.18 3.47
N LEU A 517 -6.36 1.08 2.65
CA LEU A 517 -6.04 -0.15 1.90
C LEU A 517 -5.74 -1.32 2.82
N LEU A 518 -4.84 -1.14 3.79
CA LEU A 518 -4.47 -2.19 4.74
C LEU A 518 -5.67 -2.63 5.58
N PHE A 519 -6.57 -1.71 5.94
CA PHE A 519 -7.79 -2.06 6.65
C PHE A 519 -8.72 -2.90 5.79
N ILE A 520 -8.92 -2.54 4.51
CA ILE A 520 -9.71 -3.35 3.58
C ILE A 520 -9.09 -4.73 3.41
N ILE A 521 -7.79 -4.82 3.12
CA ILE A 521 -7.08 -6.08 2.95
C ILE A 521 -7.21 -6.95 4.21
N SER A 522 -7.02 -6.38 5.40
CA SER A 522 -7.13 -7.09 6.68
C SER A 522 -8.55 -7.52 7.00
N LYS A 523 -9.55 -6.67 6.73
CA LYS A 523 -10.96 -6.92 7.01
C LYS A 523 -11.54 -7.96 6.07
N GLU A 524 -11.21 -7.88 4.78
CA GLU A 524 -11.70 -8.80 3.75
C GLU A 524 -10.97 -10.15 3.77
N LYS A 525 -9.76 -10.16 4.34
CA LYS A 525 -8.90 -11.31 4.58
C LYS A 525 -8.50 -12.00 3.28
N ASP A 526 -7.23 -12.36 3.14
CA ASP A 526 -6.78 -13.35 2.15
C ASP A 526 -6.68 -14.69 2.87
N PRO A 527 -7.80 -15.38 3.22
CA PRO A 527 -7.74 -16.53 4.11
C PRO A 527 -6.87 -17.62 3.50
N VAL A 528 -5.95 -18.16 4.29
CA VAL A 528 -5.05 -19.24 3.88
C VAL A 528 -5.85 -20.47 3.46
N TYR A 529 -7.00 -20.69 4.10
CA TYR A 529 -7.88 -21.83 3.89
C TYR A 529 -9.27 -21.38 3.38
N PRO A 530 -10.04 -22.26 2.72
CA PRO A 530 -11.44 -21.99 2.35
C PRO A 530 -12.29 -21.52 3.54
N SER A 531 -13.02 -20.42 3.40
CA SER A 531 -13.89 -19.95 4.48
C SER A 531 -14.93 -18.99 3.93
N PRO A 532 -16.22 -19.12 4.31
CA PRO A 532 -17.23 -18.12 3.98
C PRO A 532 -17.16 -16.88 4.89
N PHE A 533 -16.46 -16.97 6.04
CA PHE A 533 -16.38 -15.93 7.08
C PHE A 533 -15.36 -14.83 6.76
#